data_AF-A0A5B0S4H1-F1
#
_entry.id   AF-A0A5B0S4H1-F1
#
_cell.length_a   1.000
_cell.length_b   1.000
_cell.length_c   1.000
_cell.angle_alpha   90.00
_cell.angle_beta   90.00
_cell.angle_gamma   90.00
#
_symmetry.space_group_name_H-M   'P 1'
#
loop_
_entity.id
_entity.type
_entity.pdbx_description
1 polymer ?
#
loop_
_entity_poly.entity_id
_entity_poly.type
_entity_poly.pdbx_seq_one_letter_code
_entity_poly.pdbx_strand_id
1 'polypeptide(L)'
;MPSSSTPTAFPTNSIKAQNQSGTGLDGKLEPRPIYTMLEHFHSEDGTPSFHEYIGCGKLKNKKVLITGGDSGIGRAVALMMAREGAKLSIVFLEQEMSDAKEVEEQIEKESKESNNGSSCILIPLDLMDRDNCFKAVQKHVDEYGRIDVLINNSGRQDLCDNFEKIDLEQVENTFRLNIFGMFAITKAALPHMRRGGSIINSTSVAAYKGSPNLVDYASTKGAIVAFTKSLGLQLAPRGIRVNAVAPGIIYTALQAATGGQAPETVDSIGVDAAPLGRPGQPSEVGPAYVFLASHESTYTTGAVIHVTGGVEVYG
;
A
#
# COMPACT_ATOMS: atom_id res chain seq x y z
N MET A 1 -14.78 18.83 26.92
CA MET A 1 -13.86 17.78 27.42
C MET A 1 -13.91 16.65 26.41
N PRO A 2 -12.81 16.22 25.77
CA PRO A 2 -12.83 14.98 25.01
C PRO A 2 -12.82 13.84 26.03
N SER A 3 -14.01 13.33 26.35
CA SER A 3 -14.22 12.22 27.27
C SER A 3 -13.96 10.90 26.55
N SER A 4 -13.07 10.09 27.13
CA SER A 4 -12.67 8.71 26.76
C SER A 4 -12.10 8.53 25.35
N SER A 5 -10.84 8.09 25.26
CA SER A 5 -10.25 7.52 24.05
C SER A 5 -11.24 6.57 23.37
N THR A 6 -11.55 6.78 22.09
CA THR A 6 -12.39 5.86 21.30
C THR A 6 -11.92 4.42 21.54
N PRO A 7 -12.77 3.52 22.07
CA PRO A 7 -12.36 2.16 22.36
C PRO A 7 -11.78 1.48 21.11
N THR A 8 -10.54 1.00 21.20
CA THR A 8 -9.86 0.32 20.10
C THR A 8 -8.98 -0.82 20.60
N ALA A 9 -8.90 -1.91 19.84
CA ALA A 9 -7.98 -3.03 20.05
C ALA A 9 -6.57 -2.68 19.58
N PHE A 10 -6.43 -1.67 18.70
CA PHE A 10 -5.14 -1.25 18.22
C PHE A 10 -4.28 -0.64 19.33
N PRO A 11 -2.98 -0.98 19.40
CA PRO A 11 -2.12 -0.53 20.48
C PRO A 11 -1.64 0.91 20.23
N THR A 12 -2.55 1.88 20.35
CA THR A 12 -2.31 3.29 19.98
C THR A 12 -1.30 3.99 20.87
N ASN A 13 -1.21 3.60 22.13
CA ASN A 13 -0.39 4.27 23.15
C ASN A 13 1.00 3.63 23.30
N SER A 14 1.37 2.67 22.44
CA SER A 14 2.64 1.95 22.54
C SER A 14 3.66 2.33 21.47
N ILE A 15 3.27 3.13 20.46
CA ILE A 15 4.18 3.64 19.45
C ILE A 15 5.13 4.63 20.11
N LYS A 16 6.43 4.37 20.04
CA LYS A 16 7.46 5.23 20.62
C LYS A 16 8.13 6.06 19.53
N ALA A 17 8.71 7.19 19.94
CA ALA A 17 9.62 7.96 19.10
C ALA A 17 10.72 7.07 18.51
N GLN A 18 10.87 7.10 17.19
CA GLN A 18 11.84 6.29 16.46
C GLN A 18 12.11 6.89 15.09
N ASN A 19 13.31 6.65 14.56
CA ASN A 19 13.68 7.02 13.21
C ASN A 19 14.49 5.90 12.57
N GLN A 20 14.46 5.87 11.25
CA GLN A 20 15.27 5.00 10.43
C GLN A 20 15.93 5.82 9.32
N SER A 21 16.97 5.25 8.72
CA SER A 21 17.60 5.82 7.54
C SER A 21 17.28 4.97 6.31
N GLY A 22 17.45 5.55 5.12
CA GLY A 22 17.15 4.85 3.86
C GLY A 22 15.65 4.74 3.64
N THR A 23 15.17 3.54 3.29
CA THR A 23 13.76 3.30 2.96
C THR A 23 12.94 2.76 4.13
N GLY A 24 13.60 2.45 5.25
CA GLY A 24 12.98 1.88 6.44
C GLY A 24 12.75 0.38 6.34
N LEU A 25 12.76 -0.29 7.48
CA LEU A 25 12.41 -1.70 7.64
C LEU A 25 11.32 -1.84 8.69
N ASP A 26 10.24 -2.52 8.33
CA ASP A 26 9.16 -2.90 9.24
C ASP A 26 9.67 -3.78 10.37
N GLY A 27 10.64 -4.66 10.08
CA GLY A 27 11.26 -5.52 11.07
C GLY A 27 11.99 -4.79 12.19
N LYS A 28 12.31 -3.49 12.00
CA LYS A 28 12.98 -2.60 12.96
C LYS A 28 12.04 -1.64 13.69
N LEU A 29 10.74 -1.64 13.35
CA LEU A 29 9.77 -0.80 14.05
C LEU A 29 9.38 -1.39 15.41
N GLU A 30 9.23 -0.52 16.41
CA GLU A 30 8.76 -0.87 17.74
C GLU A 30 7.56 -0.01 18.16
N PRO A 31 6.34 -0.57 18.29
CA PRO A 31 5.97 -1.95 17.96
C PRO A 31 6.01 -2.20 16.45
N ARG A 32 6.00 -3.48 16.04
CA ARG A 32 5.81 -3.83 14.63
C ARG A 32 4.40 -3.45 14.15
N PRO A 33 4.25 -2.98 12.90
CA PRO A 33 2.93 -2.76 12.30
C PRO A 33 2.08 -4.04 12.27
N ILE A 34 0.76 -3.85 12.26
CA ILE A 34 -0.21 -4.96 12.20
C ILE A 34 -0.64 -5.15 10.74
N TYR A 35 -0.35 -6.32 10.18
CA TYR A 35 -0.58 -6.59 8.74
C TYR A 35 -1.87 -7.33 8.44
N THR A 36 -2.36 -8.16 9.37
CA THR A 36 -3.47 -9.08 9.07
C THR A 36 -4.56 -9.15 10.15
N MET A 37 -4.31 -8.64 11.36
CA MET A 37 -5.36 -8.55 12.39
C MET A 37 -6.26 -7.34 12.13
N LEU A 38 -7.56 -7.57 12.14
CA LEU A 38 -8.61 -6.57 12.04
C LEU A 38 -9.31 -6.41 13.39
N GLU A 39 -9.79 -5.20 13.64
CA GLU A 39 -10.60 -4.89 14.81
C GLU A 39 -12.04 -5.38 14.62
N HIS A 40 -12.57 -6.04 15.64
CA HIS A 40 -13.94 -6.50 15.73
C HIS A 40 -14.56 -5.96 17.02
N PHE A 41 -15.81 -5.51 16.95
CA PHE A 41 -16.55 -5.02 18.11
C PHE A 41 -17.60 -6.06 18.52
N HIS A 42 -17.55 -6.49 19.78
CA HIS A 42 -18.55 -7.40 20.34
C HIS A 42 -19.92 -6.72 20.35
N SER A 43 -20.95 -7.38 19.81
CA SER A 43 -22.29 -6.78 19.65
C SER A 43 -23.02 -6.51 20.97
N GLU A 44 -22.62 -7.19 22.05
CA GLU A 44 -23.27 -7.09 23.36
C GLU A 44 -22.78 -5.90 24.18
N ASP A 45 -21.47 -5.62 24.16
CA ASP A 45 -20.84 -4.64 25.04
C ASP A 45 -19.95 -3.62 24.31
N GLY A 46 -19.79 -3.75 22.99
CA GLY A 46 -18.96 -2.87 22.17
C GLY A 46 -17.46 -2.97 22.49
N THR A 47 -17.02 -4.01 23.21
CA THR A 47 -15.59 -4.20 23.48
C THR A 47 -14.85 -4.53 22.19
N PRO A 48 -13.67 -3.93 21.95
CA PRO A 48 -12.88 -4.24 20.78
C PRO A 48 -12.00 -5.48 21.02
N SER A 49 -11.87 -6.32 20.00
CA SER A 49 -10.96 -7.47 19.98
C SER A 49 -10.31 -7.62 18.61
N PHE A 50 -9.21 -8.35 18.55
CA PHE A 50 -8.51 -8.64 17.30
C PHE A 50 -8.96 -9.95 16.70
N HIS A 51 -9.30 -9.91 15.42
CA HIS A 51 -9.63 -11.07 14.60
C HIS A 51 -8.69 -11.13 13.40
N GLU A 52 -8.12 -12.31 13.16
CA GLU A 52 -7.26 -12.53 12.01
C GLU A 52 -8.07 -12.41 10.71
N TYR A 53 -7.51 -11.78 9.67
CA TYR A 53 -8.14 -11.74 8.34
C TYR A 53 -8.24 -13.16 7.77
N ILE A 54 -9.46 -13.63 7.50
CA ILE A 54 -9.69 -14.96 6.92
C ILE A 54 -10.08 -14.79 5.45
N GLY A 55 -9.27 -15.35 4.55
CA GLY A 55 -9.59 -15.37 3.12
C GLY A 55 -10.75 -16.33 2.80
N CYS A 56 -11.56 -15.98 1.80
CA CYS A 56 -12.67 -16.81 1.32
C CYS A 56 -12.57 -17.16 -0.17
N GLY A 57 -11.37 -17.03 -0.75
CA GLY A 57 -11.06 -17.44 -2.12
C GLY A 57 -11.43 -16.41 -3.18
N LYS A 58 -11.57 -15.13 -2.81
CA LYS A 58 -11.97 -14.03 -3.72
C LYS A 58 -10.99 -13.85 -4.88
N LEU A 59 -9.73 -14.24 -4.69
CA LEU A 59 -8.63 -14.07 -5.64
C LEU A 59 -8.01 -15.40 -6.05
N LYS A 60 -8.75 -16.50 -5.91
CA LYS A 60 -8.27 -17.85 -6.23
C LYS A 60 -7.64 -17.89 -7.63
N ASN A 61 -6.37 -18.30 -7.69
CA ASN A 61 -5.55 -18.42 -8.90
C ASN A 61 -5.25 -17.10 -9.64
N LYS A 62 -5.55 -15.94 -9.07
CA LYS A 62 -5.15 -14.64 -9.64
C LYS A 62 -3.64 -14.46 -9.59
N LYS A 63 -3.08 -13.87 -10.65
CA LYS A 63 -1.65 -13.52 -10.75
C LYS A 63 -1.49 -12.04 -10.44
N VAL A 64 -0.85 -11.76 -9.31
CA VAL A 64 -0.80 -10.42 -8.73
C VAL A 64 0.64 -9.94 -8.69
N LEU A 65 0.91 -8.77 -9.29
CA LEU A 65 2.19 -8.09 -9.21
C LEU A 65 2.05 -6.87 -8.29
N ILE A 66 2.84 -6.80 -7.22
CA ILE A 66 2.79 -5.72 -6.23
C ILE A 66 4.16 -5.05 -6.16
N THR A 67 4.21 -3.73 -6.30
CA THR A 67 5.43 -2.95 -6.02
C THR A 67 5.42 -2.46 -4.57
N GLY A 68 6.52 -2.57 -3.83
CA GLY A 68 6.62 -2.25 -2.41
C GLY A 68 5.77 -3.19 -1.57
N GLY A 69 5.85 -4.49 -1.84
CA GLY A 69 5.07 -5.55 -1.17
C GLY A 69 5.78 -6.20 0.02
N ASP A 70 7.00 -5.77 0.30
CA ASP A 70 7.88 -6.21 1.39
C ASP A 70 7.42 -5.68 2.76
N SER A 71 6.86 -4.46 2.80
CA SER A 71 6.55 -3.74 4.04
C SER A 71 5.25 -2.94 3.96
N GLY A 72 4.82 -2.40 5.11
CA GLY A 72 3.69 -1.51 5.30
C GLY A 72 2.40 -2.02 4.67
N ILE A 73 1.71 -1.11 3.96
CA ILE A 73 0.44 -1.40 3.28
C ILE A 73 0.63 -2.52 2.24
N GLY A 74 1.72 -2.51 1.48
CA GLY A 74 1.95 -3.52 0.46
C GLY A 74 2.13 -4.92 1.03
N ARG A 75 2.78 -5.06 2.20
CA ARG A 75 2.86 -6.31 2.96
C ARG A 75 1.48 -6.80 3.40
N ALA A 76 0.66 -5.93 4.00
CA ALA A 76 -0.71 -6.30 4.39
C ALA A 76 -1.53 -6.76 3.18
N VAL A 77 -1.42 -6.05 2.06
CA VAL A 77 -2.08 -6.42 0.79
C VAL A 77 -1.57 -7.78 0.28
N ALA A 78 -0.26 -8.01 0.25
CA ALA A 78 0.33 -9.27 -0.19
C ALA A 78 -0.18 -10.46 0.64
N LEU A 79 -0.15 -10.34 1.97
CA LEU A 79 -0.62 -11.38 2.89
C LEU A 79 -2.12 -11.65 2.72
N MET A 80 -2.96 -10.62 2.69
CA MET A 80 -4.40 -10.79 2.51
C MET A 80 -4.75 -11.38 1.13
N MET A 81 -4.07 -10.96 0.06
CA MET A 81 -4.29 -11.54 -1.27
C MET A 81 -3.82 -12.99 -1.35
N ALA A 82 -2.74 -13.35 -0.67
CA ALA A 82 -2.30 -14.74 -0.54
C ALA A 82 -3.37 -15.59 0.17
N ARG A 83 -3.93 -15.10 1.28
CA ARG A 83 -5.04 -15.78 1.98
C ARG A 83 -6.28 -15.96 1.10
N GLU A 84 -6.51 -15.04 0.17
CA GLU A 84 -7.56 -15.16 -0.86
C GLU A 84 -7.22 -16.11 -2.03
N GLY A 85 -6.05 -16.77 -2.00
CA GLY A 85 -5.61 -17.77 -2.97
C GLY A 85 -4.88 -17.22 -4.19
N ALA A 86 -4.32 -16.01 -4.11
CA ALA A 86 -3.54 -15.41 -5.18
C ALA A 86 -2.10 -15.97 -5.25
N LYS A 87 -1.50 -15.92 -6.45
CA LYS A 87 -0.06 -16.09 -6.65
C LYS A 87 0.58 -14.74 -6.93
N LEU A 88 1.62 -14.41 -6.17
CA LEU A 88 2.11 -13.06 -5.99
C LEU A 88 3.55 -12.92 -6.49
N SER A 89 3.87 -11.75 -7.00
CA SER A 89 5.24 -11.26 -7.11
C SER A 89 5.33 -9.93 -6.40
N ILE A 90 6.31 -9.79 -5.50
CA ILE A 90 6.57 -8.52 -4.83
C ILE A 90 7.87 -7.92 -5.34
N VAL A 91 7.81 -6.66 -5.78
CA VAL A 91 8.96 -5.87 -6.22
C VAL A 91 9.36 -4.93 -5.10
N PHE A 92 10.64 -4.89 -4.74
CA PHE A 92 11.15 -4.11 -3.60
C PHE A 92 12.62 -3.75 -3.85
N LEU A 93 13.25 -2.97 -2.97
CA LEU A 93 14.68 -2.65 -3.08
C LEU A 93 15.52 -3.71 -2.38
N GLU A 94 16.71 -4.03 -2.91
CA GLU A 94 17.58 -5.10 -2.36
C GLU A 94 17.83 -4.96 -0.84
N GLN A 95 17.96 -3.74 -0.34
CA GLN A 95 18.15 -3.47 1.09
C GLN A 95 16.97 -3.87 1.99
N GLU A 96 15.79 -4.12 1.42
CA GLU A 96 14.54 -4.52 2.10
C GLU A 96 14.34 -6.04 2.07
N MET A 97 15.33 -6.80 1.59
CA MET A 97 15.28 -8.27 1.46
C MET A 97 14.87 -8.99 2.75
N SER A 98 15.24 -8.48 3.92
CA SER A 98 14.84 -9.10 5.20
C SER A 98 13.32 -9.08 5.39
N ASP A 99 12.66 -7.96 5.11
CA ASP A 99 11.21 -7.83 5.26
C ASP A 99 10.49 -8.63 4.16
N ALA A 100 11.01 -8.59 2.93
CA ALA A 100 10.47 -9.36 1.81
C ALA A 100 10.49 -10.88 2.06
N LYS A 101 11.55 -11.40 2.68
CA LYS A 101 11.63 -12.82 3.08
C LYS A 101 10.62 -13.19 4.16
N GLU A 102 10.39 -12.33 5.15
CA GLU A 102 9.34 -12.59 6.14
C GLU A 102 7.96 -12.74 5.46
N VAL A 103 7.68 -11.92 4.43
CA VAL A 103 6.44 -12.02 3.65
C VAL A 103 6.36 -13.33 2.87
N GLU A 104 7.43 -13.71 2.16
CA GLU A 104 7.49 -14.98 1.42
C GLU A 104 7.28 -16.19 2.34
N GLU A 105 8.03 -16.27 3.45
CA GLU A 105 7.94 -17.35 4.42
C GLU A 105 6.55 -17.46 5.04
N GLN A 106 5.92 -16.33 5.38
CA GLN A 106 4.56 -16.30 5.90
C GLN A 106 3.54 -16.79 4.86
N ILE A 107 3.64 -16.33 3.61
CA ILE A 107 2.76 -16.79 2.51
C ILE A 107 2.93 -18.29 2.28
N GLU A 108 4.15 -18.79 2.24
CA GLU A 108 4.41 -20.22 2.06
C GLU A 108 3.83 -21.07 3.18
N LYS A 109 4.01 -20.62 4.44
CA LYS A 109 3.47 -21.31 5.61
C LYS A 109 1.94 -21.36 5.57
N GLU A 110 1.29 -20.20 5.42
CA GLU A 110 -0.17 -20.11 5.40
C GLU A 110 -0.78 -20.83 4.19
N SER A 111 -0.09 -20.84 3.04
CA SER A 111 -0.49 -21.60 1.86
C SER A 111 -0.50 -23.11 2.11
N LYS A 112 0.53 -23.64 2.78
CA LYS A 112 0.61 -25.05 3.16
C LYS A 112 -0.48 -25.43 4.17
N GLU A 113 -0.71 -24.58 5.17
CA GLU A 113 -1.71 -24.82 6.23
C GLU A 113 -3.15 -24.79 5.69
N SER A 114 -3.45 -23.87 4.76
CA SER A 114 -4.80 -23.71 4.19
C SER A 114 -5.04 -24.49 2.90
N ASN A 115 -3.98 -25.08 2.31
CA ASN A 115 -4.00 -25.73 0.99
C ASN A 115 -4.65 -24.86 -0.10
N ASN A 116 -4.44 -23.53 -0.05
CA ASN A 116 -5.05 -22.58 -0.98
C ASN A 116 -4.22 -22.38 -2.26
N GLY A 117 -2.97 -22.86 -2.29
CA GLY A 117 -2.08 -22.82 -3.44
C GLY A 117 -1.47 -21.44 -3.73
N SER A 118 -1.52 -20.51 -2.77
CA SER A 118 -0.83 -19.22 -2.88
C SER A 118 0.68 -19.40 -2.86
N SER A 119 1.39 -18.49 -3.49
CA SER A 119 2.86 -18.46 -3.52
C SER A 119 3.32 -17.03 -3.73
N CYS A 120 4.57 -16.74 -3.39
CA CYS A 120 5.20 -15.45 -3.61
C CYS A 120 6.51 -15.66 -4.35
N ILE A 121 6.88 -14.73 -5.23
CA ILE A 121 8.26 -14.60 -5.71
C ILE A 121 8.80 -13.22 -5.39
N LEU A 122 10.07 -13.17 -5.02
CA LEU A 122 10.78 -11.95 -4.65
C LEU A 122 11.50 -11.33 -5.86
N ILE A 123 11.29 -10.03 -6.09
CA ILE A 123 11.89 -9.29 -7.20
C ILE A 123 12.60 -8.03 -6.64
N PRO A 124 13.88 -8.11 -6.24
CA PRO A 124 14.61 -6.95 -5.76
C PRO A 124 15.09 -6.09 -6.94
N LEU A 125 14.33 -5.06 -7.30
CA LEU A 125 14.62 -4.17 -8.42
C LEU A 125 14.18 -2.74 -8.11
N ASP A 126 15.08 -1.78 -8.34
CA ASP A 126 14.78 -0.35 -8.23
C ASP A 126 13.95 0.13 -9.42
N LEU A 127 12.72 0.59 -9.14
CA LEU A 127 11.77 1.08 -10.14
C LEU A 127 11.99 2.54 -10.56
N MET A 128 13.00 3.22 -10.02
CA MET A 128 13.49 4.49 -10.58
C MET A 128 14.18 4.28 -11.93
N ASP A 129 14.72 3.08 -12.18
CA ASP A 129 15.18 2.63 -13.48
C ASP A 129 14.01 2.01 -14.28
N ARG A 130 13.75 2.56 -15.46
CA ARG A 130 12.67 2.11 -16.34
C ARG A 130 12.88 0.68 -16.81
N ASP A 131 14.12 0.28 -17.10
CA ASP A 131 14.42 -1.08 -17.57
C ASP A 131 14.09 -2.11 -16.49
N ASN A 132 14.27 -1.74 -15.22
CA ASN A 132 13.88 -2.57 -14.10
C ASN A 132 12.35 -2.73 -14.00
N CYS A 133 11.55 -1.73 -14.37
CA CYS A 133 10.09 -1.90 -14.47
C CYS A 133 9.70 -2.97 -15.49
N PHE A 134 10.36 -3.01 -16.65
CA PHE A 134 10.12 -4.03 -17.68
C PHE A 134 10.60 -5.41 -17.20
N LYS A 135 11.79 -5.49 -16.59
CA LYS A 135 12.32 -6.75 -16.01
C LYS A 135 11.41 -7.31 -14.93
N ALA A 136 10.84 -6.46 -14.07
CA ALA A 136 9.93 -6.89 -13.00
C ALA A 136 8.67 -7.55 -13.57
N VAL A 137 8.06 -6.93 -14.60
CA VAL A 137 6.92 -7.53 -15.31
C VAL A 137 7.32 -8.83 -16.00
N GLN A 138 8.47 -8.86 -16.67
CA GLN A 138 8.94 -10.06 -17.36
C GLN A 138 9.12 -11.22 -16.38
N LYS A 139 9.77 -11.01 -15.23
CA LYS A 139 9.92 -12.02 -14.18
C LYS A 139 8.58 -12.59 -13.70
N HIS A 140 7.57 -11.73 -13.50
CA HIS A 140 6.22 -12.18 -13.14
C HIS A 140 5.57 -13.02 -14.24
N VAL A 141 5.71 -12.59 -15.50
CA VAL A 141 5.12 -13.27 -16.65
C VAL A 141 5.83 -14.59 -16.94
N ASP A 142 7.14 -14.69 -16.76
CA ASP A 142 7.89 -15.93 -16.92
C ASP A 142 7.41 -17.00 -15.93
N GLU A 143 7.12 -16.59 -14.70
CA GLU A 143 6.63 -17.48 -13.65
C GLU A 143 5.13 -17.83 -13.79
N TYR A 144 4.29 -16.85 -14.10
CA TYR A 144 2.82 -17.00 -14.02
C TYR A 144 2.05 -16.89 -15.34
N GLY A 145 2.73 -16.51 -16.42
CA GLY A 145 2.22 -16.43 -17.80
C GLY A 145 1.30 -15.25 -18.11
N ARG A 146 0.83 -14.50 -17.09
CA ARG A 146 -0.09 -13.36 -17.24
C ARG A 146 -0.09 -12.49 -15.99
N ILE A 147 -0.66 -11.29 -16.09
CA ILE A 147 -0.99 -10.42 -14.95
C ILE A 147 -2.50 -10.28 -14.86
N ASP A 148 -3.10 -10.70 -13.75
CA ASP A 148 -4.52 -10.47 -13.47
C ASP A 148 -4.73 -9.18 -12.66
N VAL A 149 -3.80 -8.87 -11.75
CA VAL A 149 -3.85 -7.67 -10.89
C VAL A 149 -2.47 -7.01 -10.84
N LEU A 150 -2.41 -5.70 -11.06
CA LEU A 150 -1.23 -4.87 -10.83
C LEU A 150 -1.50 -3.91 -9.67
N ILE A 151 -0.61 -3.86 -8.70
CA ILE A 151 -0.68 -2.94 -7.56
C ILE A 151 0.55 -2.03 -7.58
N ASN A 152 0.33 -0.78 -7.94
CA ASN A 152 1.35 0.27 -7.90
C ASN A 152 1.34 0.92 -6.52
N ASN A 153 2.11 0.34 -5.59
CA ASN A 153 2.18 0.76 -4.19
C ASN A 153 3.50 1.39 -3.75
N SER A 154 4.63 1.13 -4.43
CA SER A 154 5.92 1.73 -4.09
C SER A 154 5.82 3.25 -4.07
N GLY A 155 6.47 3.88 -3.11
CA GLY A 155 6.48 5.33 -3.01
C GLY A 155 7.66 5.84 -2.20
N ARG A 156 8.08 7.05 -2.54
CA ARG A 156 9.06 7.84 -1.81
C ARG A 156 8.43 9.14 -1.34
N GLN A 157 8.83 9.59 -0.15
CA GLN A 157 8.50 10.91 0.39
C GLN A 157 9.68 11.43 1.23
N ASP A 158 9.94 12.73 1.15
CA ASP A 158 11.00 13.41 1.89
C ASP A 158 10.46 14.79 2.32
N LEU A 159 10.75 15.23 3.54
CA LEU A 159 10.20 16.48 4.08
C LEU A 159 10.92 17.71 3.56
N CYS A 160 10.15 18.77 3.34
CA CYS A 160 10.66 20.12 3.13
C CYS A 160 9.71 21.15 3.76
N ASP A 161 10.09 21.73 4.90
CA ASP A 161 9.27 22.72 5.62
C ASP A 161 9.28 24.12 4.97
N ASN A 162 10.28 24.41 4.12
CA ASN A 162 10.37 25.67 3.40
C ASN A 162 10.64 25.40 1.91
N PHE A 163 9.60 25.61 1.10
CA PHE A 163 9.64 25.39 -0.35
C PHE A 163 10.73 26.19 -1.07
N GLU A 164 11.13 27.37 -0.57
CA GLU A 164 12.25 28.14 -1.15
C GLU A 164 13.59 27.39 -1.10
N LYS A 165 13.69 26.37 -0.23
CA LYS A 165 14.89 25.55 -0.02
C LYS A 165 14.74 24.11 -0.53
N ILE A 166 13.66 23.81 -1.24
CA ILE A 166 13.43 22.44 -1.73
C ILE A 166 14.58 22.01 -2.66
N ASP A 167 15.09 20.80 -2.43
CA ASP A 167 16.06 20.21 -3.34
C ASP A 167 15.34 19.71 -4.60
N LEU A 168 15.72 20.22 -5.76
CA LEU A 168 15.11 19.81 -7.03
C LEU A 168 15.46 18.36 -7.39
N GLU A 169 16.60 17.84 -6.93
CA GLU A 169 16.94 16.43 -7.11
C GLU A 169 15.97 15.53 -6.32
N GLN A 170 15.59 15.94 -5.10
CA GLN A 170 14.52 15.28 -4.34
C GLN A 170 13.21 15.26 -5.13
N VAL A 171 12.78 16.41 -5.68
CA VAL A 171 11.55 16.50 -6.48
C VAL A 171 11.61 15.54 -7.67
N GLU A 172 12.71 15.52 -8.41
CA GLU A 172 12.90 14.61 -9.53
C GLU A 172 12.83 13.14 -9.10
N ASN A 173 13.46 12.78 -7.99
CA ASN A 173 13.47 11.42 -7.47
C ASN A 173 12.07 10.98 -6.98
N THR A 174 11.34 11.85 -6.29
CA THR A 174 9.94 11.63 -5.88
C THR A 174 9.06 11.36 -7.11
N PHE A 175 9.16 12.16 -8.17
CA PHE A 175 8.41 11.92 -9.42
C PHE A 175 8.89 10.69 -10.18
N ARG A 176 10.20 10.42 -10.18
CA ARG A 176 10.79 9.28 -10.89
C ARG A 176 10.26 7.96 -10.38
N LEU A 177 10.20 7.77 -9.06
CA LEU A 177 9.59 6.57 -8.48
C LEU A 177 8.06 6.60 -8.57
N ASN A 178 7.43 7.63 -8.00
CA ASN A 178 5.98 7.63 -7.77
C ASN A 178 5.16 7.74 -9.06
N ILE A 179 5.70 8.40 -10.10
CA ILE A 179 5.01 8.65 -11.36
C ILE A 179 5.65 7.88 -12.51
N PHE A 180 6.94 8.12 -12.80
CA PHE A 180 7.55 7.50 -13.99
C PHE A 180 7.66 5.99 -13.84
N GLY A 181 8.02 5.49 -12.65
CA GLY A 181 7.99 4.06 -12.33
C GLY A 181 6.60 3.45 -12.49
N MET A 182 5.56 4.09 -11.92
CA MET A 182 4.16 3.67 -12.09
C MET A 182 3.73 3.60 -13.56
N PHE A 183 4.05 4.61 -14.36
CA PHE A 183 3.74 4.62 -15.79
C PHE A 183 4.47 3.51 -16.54
N ALA A 184 5.77 3.32 -16.27
CA ALA A 184 6.61 2.33 -16.94
C ALA A 184 6.14 0.90 -16.62
N ILE A 185 5.92 0.57 -15.35
CA ILE A 185 5.47 -0.77 -14.96
C ILE A 185 4.05 -1.05 -15.44
N THR A 186 3.15 -0.06 -15.40
CA THR A 186 1.79 -0.19 -15.94
C THR A 186 1.83 -0.43 -17.45
N LYS A 187 2.63 0.35 -18.20
CA LYS A 187 2.84 0.14 -19.65
C LYS A 187 3.35 -1.26 -19.94
N ALA A 188 4.34 -1.74 -19.18
CA ALA A 188 4.93 -3.06 -19.34
C ALA A 188 3.92 -4.18 -19.03
N ALA A 189 3.04 -4.00 -18.04
CA ALA A 189 2.05 -4.99 -17.63
C ALA A 189 0.88 -5.15 -18.62
N LEU A 190 0.43 -4.05 -19.25
CA LEU A 190 -0.80 -4.03 -20.06
C LEU A 190 -0.89 -5.06 -21.20
N PRO A 191 0.19 -5.43 -21.92
CA PRO A 191 0.18 -6.52 -22.90
C PRO A 191 -0.16 -7.90 -22.30
N HIS A 192 0.09 -8.10 -21.00
CA HIS A 192 -0.11 -9.36 -20.29
C HIS A 192 -1.40 -9.39 -19.47
N MET A 193 -2.17 -8.30 -19.49
CA MET A 193 -3.46 -8.18 -18.82
C MET A 193 -4.62 -8.47 -19.77
N ARG A 194 -5.58 -9.28 -19.30
CA ARG A 194 -6.79 -9.65 -20.04
C ARG A 194 -8.03 -8.94 -19.50
N ARG A 195 -9.16 -9.06 -20.22
CA ARG A 195 -10.48 -8.67 -19.71
C ARG A 195 -10.72 -9.32 -18.34
N GLY A 196 -11.19 -8.53 -17.38
CA GLY A 196 -11.30 -8.90 -15.96
C GLY A 196 -10.06 -8.57 -15.14
N GLY A 197 -9.06 -7.92 -15.71
CA GLY A 197 -7.88 -7.42 -15.00
C GLY A 197 -8.20 -6.20 -14.13
N SER A 198 -7.38 -5.98 -13.10
CA SER A 198 -7.50 -4.83 -12.19
C SER A 198 -6.15 -4.16 -11.97
N ILE A 199 -6.10 -2.84 -12.04
CA ILE A 199 -4.95 -2.03 -11.66
C ILE A 199 -5.37 -1.20 -10.45
N ILE A 200 -4.57 -1.24 -9.39
CA ILE A 200 -4.84 -0.52 -8.14
C ILE A 200 -3.62 0.33 -7.81
N ASN A 201 -3.82 1.63 -7.66
CA ASN A 201 -2.74 2.57 -7.37
C ASN A 201 -2.84 3.10 -5.94
N SER A 202 -1.73 3.15 -5.22
CA SER A 202 -1.66 3.79 -3.90
C SER A 202 -1.49 5.30 -4.05
N THR A 203 -2.59 6.05 -3.89
CA THR A 203 -2.51 7.50 -3.70
C THR A 203 -2.37 7.84 -2.21
N SER A 204 -2.86 8.98 -1.74
CA SER A 204 -2.79 9.42 -0.36
C SER A 204 -3.86 10.46 -0.09
N VAL A 205 -4.27 10.57 1.18
CA VAL A 205 -5.02 11.72 1.69
C VAL A 205 -4.34 13.07 1.34
N ALA A 206 -3.01 13.10 1.21
CA ALA A 206 -2.26 14.29 0.83
C ALA A 206 -2.63 14.85 -0.56
N ALA A 207 -3.19 14.03 -1.46
CA ALA A 207 -3.68 14.50 -2.76
C ALA A 207 -4.93 15.40 -2.64
N TYR A 208 -5.64 15.31 -1.51
CA TYR A 208 -6.94 15.95 -1.30
C TYR A 208 -6.84 17.10 -0.29
N LYS A 209 -6.23 16.83 0.87
CA LYS A 209 -6.07 17.86 1.93
C LYS A 209 -4.78 18.68 1.80
N GLY A 210 -3.87 18.30 0.90
CA GLY A 210 -2.51 18.84 0.83
C GLY A 210 -1.61 18.36 1.97
N SER A 211 -0.35 18.78 1.95
CA SER A 211 0.58 18.60 3.06
C SER A 211 1.68 19.66 2.95
N PRO A 212 1.73 20.66 3.83
CA PRO A 212 2.61 21.82 3.68
C PRO A 212 4.10 21.47 3.58
N ASN A 213 4.51 20.37 4.22
CA ASN A 213 5.89 19.89 4.29
C ASN A 213 6.21 18.78 3.26
N LEU A 214 5.27 18.42 2.39
CA LEU A 214 5.38 17.32 1.43
C LEU A 214 4.80 17.73 0.06
N VAL A 215 5.17 18.92 -0.44
CA VAL A 215 4.59 19.52 -1.65
C VAL A 215 4.82 18.67 -2.90
N ASP A 216 6.03 18.16 -3.10
CA ASP A 216 6.40 17.29 -4.22
C ASP A 216 5.67 15.93 -4.14
N TYR A 217 5.67 15.29 -2.97
CA TYR A 217 4.93 14.05 -2.72
C TYR A 217 3.43 14.22 -2.95
N ALA A 218 2.79 15.24 -2.34
CA ALA A 218 1.36 15.51 -2.52
C ALA A 218 1.02 15.74 -4.01
N SER A 219 1.89 16.42 -4.74
CA SER A 219 1.77 16.61 -6.20
C SER A 219 1.78 15.27 -6.94
N THR A 220 2.67 14.34 -6.59
CA THR A 220 2.65 12.99 -7.19
C THR A 220 1.38 12.23 -6.85
N LYS A 221 0.86 12.35 -5.63
CA LYS A 221 -0.37 11.67 -5.21
C LYS A 221 -1.61 12.23 -5.94
N GLY A 222 -1.64 13.54 -6.21
CA GLY A 222 -2.62 14.16 -7.11
C GLY A 222 -2.51 13.66 -8.56
N ALA A 223 -1.29 13.55 -9.08
CA ALA A 223 -1.05 12.97 -10.42
C ALA A 223 -1.49 11.51 -10.52
N ILE A 224 -1.32 10.71 -9.46
CA ILE A 224 -1.81 9.32 -9.38
C ILE A 224 -3.34 9.26 -9.45
N VAL A 225 -4.06 10.19 -8.79
CA VAL A 225 -5.53 10.28 -8.88
C VAL A 225 -5.96 10.55 -10.33
N ALA A 226 -5.34 11.55 -10.97
CA ALA A 226 -5.65 11.90 -12.36
C ALA A 226 -5.32 10.75 -13.34
N PHE A 227 -4.18 10.08 -13.15
CA PHE A 227 -3.77 8.90 -13.92
C PHE A 227 -4.80 7.77 -13.78
N THR A 228 -5.20 7.46 -12.55
CA THR A 228 -6.17 6.41 -12.23
C THR A 228 -7.50 6.65 -12.95
N LYS A 229 -8.05 7.86 -12.85
CA LYS A 229 -9.30 8.25 -13.52
C LYS A 229 -9.18 8.13 -15.03
N SER A 230 -8.13 8.73 -15.60
CA SER A 230 -7.94 8.78 -17.05
C SER A 230 -7.71 7.39 -17.65
N LEU A 231 -6.84 6.59 -17.03
CA LEU A 231 -6.53 5.23 -17.49
C LEU A 231 -7.72 4.29 -17.28
N GLY A 232 -8.48 4.46 -16.19
CA GLY A 232 -9.72 3.71 -15.95
C GLY A 232 -10.75 3.88 -17.06
N LEU A 233 -10.93 5.12 -17.54
CA LEU A 233 -11.79 5.41 -18.69
C LEU A 233 -11.23 4.79 -19.98
N GLN A 234 -9.92 4.92 -20.22
CA GLN A 234 -9.29 4.39 -21.42
C GLN A 234 -9.36 2.85 -21.51
N LEU A 235 -9.22 2.16 -20.37
CA LEU A 235 -9.15 0.70 -20.33
C LEU A 235 -10.51 0.03 -20.09
N ALA A 236 -11.56 0.78 -19.76
CA ALA A 236 -12.91 0.25 -19.57
C ALA A 236 -13.41 -0.57 -20.78
N PRO A 237 -13.25 -0.13 -22.05
CA PRO A 237 -13.62 -0.95 -23.21
C PRO A 237 -12.86 -2.28 -23.31
N ARG A 238 -11.60 -2.32 -22.84
CA ARG A 238 -10.79 -3.54 -22.73
C ARG A 238 -11.21 -4.45 -21.57
N GLY A 239 -12.11 -3.97 -20.71
CA GLY A 239 -12.56 -4.67 -19.51
C GLY A 239 -11.49 -4.79 -18.44
N ILE A 240 -10.55 -3.85 -18.38
CA ILE A 240 -9.57 -3.73 -17.30
C ILE A 240 -9.97 -2.53 -16.44
N ARG A 241 -10.11 -2.74 -15.14
CA ARG A 241 -10.50 -1.70 -14.18
C ARG A 241 -9.24 -1.02 -13.64
N VAL A 242 -9.32 0.28 -13.38
CA VAL A 242 -8.22 1.04 -12.77
C VAL A 242 -8.78 1.87 -11.63
N ASN A 243 -8.36 1.61 -10.40
CA ASN A 243 -8.83 2.32 -9.21
C ASN A 243 -7.64 2.71 -8.33
N ALA A 244 -7.91 3.49 -7.29
CA ALA A 244 -6.91 3.84 -6.31
C ALA A 244 -7.44 3.66 -4.89
N VAL A 245 -6.51 3.50 -3.96
CA VAL A 245 -6.77 3.62 -2.52
C VAL A 245 -6.03 4.85 -2.03
N ALA A 246 -6.70 5.70 -1.24
CA ALA A 246 -6.17 6.88 -0.60
C ALA A 246 -6.11 6.64 0.92
N PRO A 247 -4.99 6.11 1.44
CA PRO A 247 -4.82 5.94 2.87
C PRO A 247 -4.70 7.30 3.57
N GLY A 248 -5.13 7.34 4.83
CA GLY A 248 -4.82 8.40 5.78
C GLY A 248 -3.38 8.29 6.29
N ILE A 249 -3.19 8.61 7.56
CA ILE A 249 -1.92 8.40 8.24
C ILE A 249 -1.90 6.96 8.75
N ILE A 250 -1.06 6.13 8.12
CA ILE A 250 -0.94 4.71 8.42
C ILE A 250 0.43 4.44 9.02
N TYR A 251 0.54 3.72 10.12
CA TYR A 251 1.81 3.38 10.74
C TYR A 251 2.61 2.37 9.89
N THR A 252 3.71 2.83 9.27
CA THR A 252 4.60 2.02 8.42
C THR A 252 6.06 2.47 8.56
N ALA A 253 7.01 1.68 8.06
CA ALA A 253 8.42 2.07 8.07
C ALA A 253 8.70 3.36 7.29
N LEU A 254 7.87 3.70 6.29
CA LEU A 254 8.01 4.90 5.48
C LEU A 254 8.01 6.17 6.33
N GLN A 255 7.18 6.26 7.38
CA GLN A 255 7.16 7.46 8.24
C GLN A 255 8.40 7.56 9.11
N ALA A 256 8.90 6.45 9.66
CA ALA A 256 10.14 6.45 10.43
C ALA A 256 11.36 6.74 9.55
N ALA A 257 11.32 6.39 8.26
CA ALA A 257 12.40 6.59 7.29
C ALA A 257 12.29 7.89 6.47
N THR A 258 11.23 8.68 6.67
CA THR A 258 11.03 9.93 5.92
C THR A 258 12.18 10.90 6.22
N GLY A 259 12.90 11.33 5.18
CA GLY A 259 14.03 12.24 5.30
C GLY A 259 13.60 13.55 6.00
N GLY A 260 14.37 13.96 7.01
CA GLY A 260 14.10 15.18 7.78
C GLY A 260 13.06 15.04 8.90
N GLN A 261 12.48 13.86 9.11
CA GLN A 261 11.50 13.63 10.16
C GLN A 261 12.17 13.54 11.54
N ALA A 262 11.71 14.36 12.49
CA ALA A 262 12.12 14.23 13.88
C ALA A 262 11.52 12.95 14.51
N PRO A 263 12.29 12.15 15.29
CA PRO A 263 11.83 10.89 15.88
C PRO A 263 10.52 11.03 16.68
N GLU A 264 10.33 12.17 17.34
CA GLU A 264 9.18 12.48 18.20
C GLU A 264 7.87 12.56 17.41
N THR A 265 7.93 12.79 16.09
CA THR A 265 6.71 12.86 15.26
C THR A 265 6.09 11.48 15.03
N VAL A 266 6.86 10.40 15.23
CA VAL A 266 6.35 9.03 15.11
C VAL A 266 5.55 8.62 16.35
N ASP A 267 5.87 9.16 17.53
CA ASP A 267 5.16 8.87 18.79
C ASP A 267 3.70 9.35 18.75
N SER A 268 3.48 10.59 18.29
CA SER A 268 2.15 11.20 18.18
C SER A 268 1.49 11.02 16.81
N ILE A 269 1.96 10.07 15.99
CA ILE A 269 1.56 9.96 14.60
C ILE A 269 0.04 9.74 14.46
N GLY A 270 -0.65 10.65 13.77
CA GLY A 270 -2.07 10.49 13.47
C GLY A 270 -3.06 10.76 14.60
N VAL A 271 -2.60 10.92 15.85
CA VAL A 271 -3.46 11.08 17.05
C VAL A 271 -4.36 12.33 16.96
N ASP A 272 -3.79 13.47 16.59
CA ASP A 272 -4.56 14.72 16.45
C ASP A 272 -5.06 15.00 15.02
N ALA A 273 -4.70 14.12 14.08
CA ALA A 273 -4.91 14.36 12.66
C ALA A 273 -6.18 13.71 12.10
N ALA A 274 -6.73 12.69 12.78
CA ALA A 274 -7.91 11.93 12.33
C ALA A 274 -8.96 11.82 13.46
N PRO A 275 -10.27 11.88 13.16
CA PRO A 275 -11.34 11.70 14.15
C PRO A 275 -11.27 10.42 14.98
N LEU A 276 -10.69 9.33 14.46
CA LEU A 276 -10.47 8.10 15.23
C LEU A 276 -9.35 8.21 16.29
N GLY A 277 -8.62 9.34 16.35
CA GLY A 277 -7.66 9.62 17.42
C GLY A 277 -6.39 8.76 17.40
N ARG A 278 -6.10 8.11 16.27
CA ARG A 278 -4.98 7.17 16.12
C ARG A 278 -4.52 7.06 14.66
N PRO A 279 -3.28 6.60 14.41
CA PRO A 279 -2.91 6.17 13.06
C PRO A 279 -3.66 4.89 12.70
N GLY A 280 -3.94 4.72 11.41
CA GLY A 280 -4.38 3.43 10.89
C GLY A 280 -3.22 2.42 10.89
N GLN A 281 -3.54 1.13 10.89
CA GLN A 281 -2.58 0.07 10.64
C GLN A 281 -2.65 -0.42 9.18
N PRO A 282 -1.58 -1.00 8.64
CA PRO A 282 -1.60 -1.60 7.30
C PRO A 282 -2.76 -2.58 7.08
N SER A 283 -3.11 -3.37 8.10
CA SER A 283 -4.21 -4.33 8.05
C SER A 283 -5.56 -3.69 7.75
N GLU A 284 -5.80 -2.45 8.17
CA GLU A 284 -7.08 -1.76 7.96
C GLU A 284 -7.23 -1.25 6.52
N VAL A 285 -6.13 -1.17 5.78
CA VAL A 285 -6.10 -0.72 4.38
C VAL A 285 -6.22 -1.89 3.41
N GLY A 286 -5.62 -3.05 3.76
CA GLY A 286 -5.59 -4.25 2.93
C GLY A 286 -6.94 -4.69 2.33
N PRO A 287 -8.07 -4.70 3.08
CA PRO A 287 -9.36 -5.12 2.57
C PRO A 287 -9.86 -4.30 1.36
N ALA A 288 -9.52 -3.01 1.29
CA ALA A 288 -9.88 -2.16 0.15
C ALA A 288 -9.21 -2.65 -1.15
N TYR A 289 -7.95 -3.11 -1.07
CA TYR A 289 -7.25 -3.69 -2.22
C TYR A 289 -7.84 -5.05 -2.63
N VAL A 290 -8.20 -5.91 -1.67
CA VAL A 290 -8.86 -7.19 -1.96
C VAL A 290 -10.19 -6.94 -2.68
N PHE A 291 -11.01 -6.02 -2.19
CA PHE A 291 -12.27 -5.62 -2.85
C PHE A 291 -12.03 -5.12 -4.28
N LEU A 292 -11.09 -4.20 -4.48
CA LEU A 292 -10.77 -3.64 -5.80
C LEU A 292 -10.15 -4.66 -6.76
N ALA A 293 -9.48 -5.70 -6.25
CA ALA A 293 -8.93 -6.79 -7.06
C ALA A 293 -9.97 -7.86 -7.41
N SER A 294 -11.00 -8.04 -6.58
CA SER A 294 -12.00 -9.10 -6.72
C SER A 294 -13.08 -8.80 -7.76
N HIS A 295 -13.97 -9.76 -7.96
CA HIS A 295 -15.16 -9.62 -8.82
C HIS A 295 -16.28 -8.79 -8.18
N GLU A 296 -16.17 -8.47 -6.88
CA GLU A 296 -17.16 -7.67 -6.16
C GLU A 296 -17.13 -6.20 -6.59
N SER A 297 -16.04 -5.73 -7.20
CA SER A 297 -15.85 -4.36 -7.68
C SER A 297 -15.95 -4.24 -9.21
N THR A 298 -16.69 -5.14 -9.88
CA THR A 298 -16.80 -5.17 -11.36
C THR A 298 -17.39 -3.90 -11.96
N TYR A 299 -18.16 -3.13 -11.21
CA TYR A 299 -18.71 -1.83 -11.63
C TYR A 299 -17.90 -0.62 -11.10
N THR A 300 -16.71 -0.86 -10.57
CA THR A 300 -15.83 0.17 -10.01
C THR A 300 -14.60 0.36 -10.90
N THR A 301 -14.52 1.48 -11.61
CA THR A 301 -13.33 1.93 -12.37
C THR A 301 -13.24 3.46 -12.34
N GLY A 302 -12.02 3.98 -12.27
CA GLY A 302 -11.74 5.41 -12.07
C GLY A 302 -12.03 5.91 -10.65
N ALA A 303 -12.33 5.03 -9.70
CA ALA A 303 -12.70 5.40 -8.34
C ALA A 303 -11.48 5.49 -7.42
N VAL A 304 -11.63 6.22 -6.31
CA VAL A 304 -10.67 6.29 -5.21
C VAL A 304 -11.37 5.90 -3.92
N ILE A 305 -10.88 4.87 -3.24
CA ILE A 305 -11.39 4.46 -1.92
C ILE A 305 -10.57 5.15 -0.84
N HIS A 306 -11.24 5.91 0.04
CA HIS A 306 -10.62 6.62 1.14
C HIS A 306 -10.62 5.76 2.42
N VAL A 307 -9.43 5.45 2.95
CA VAL A 307 -9.25 4.74 4.22
C VAL A 307 -8.48 5.66 5.17
N THR A 308 -9.19 6.63 5.76
CA THR A 308 -8.55 7.82 6.34
C THR A 308 -8.76 8.00 7.85
N GLY A 309 -9.47 7.10 8.52
CA GLY A 309 -9.82 7.30 9.94
C GLY A 309 -10.71 8.52 10.19
N GLY A 310 -11.46 8.95 9.17
CA GLY A 310 -12.40 10.07 9.23
C GLY A 310 -11.82 11.43 8.81
N VAL A 311 -10.57 11.50 8.34
CA VAL A 311 -10.03 12.77 7.81
C VAL A 311 -10.88 13.23 6.64
N GLU A 312 -11.44 14.43 6.75
CA GLU A 312 -12.24 15.08 5.71
C GLU A 312 -11.37 15.34 4.47
N VAL A 313 -11.89 14.96 3.30
CA VAL A 313 -11.15 14.96 2.04
C VAL A 313 -11.97 15.48 0.87
N TYR A 314 -13.22 15.91 1.08
CA TYR A 314 -14.14 16.38 0.03
C TYR A 314 -14.14 15.42 -1.19
N GLY A 315 -14.14 14.12 -0.90
CA GLY A 315 -13.97 13.02 -1.87
C GLY A 315 -15.26 12.35 -2.29
#